data_AF-A0A670YEM6-F1
#
_entry.id   AF-A0A670YEM6-F1
#
_cell.length_a   1.000
_cell.length_b   1.000
_cell.length_c   1.000
_cell.angle_alpha   90.00
_cell.angle_beta   90.00
_cell.angle_gamma   90.00
#
_symmetry.space_group_name_H-M   'P 1'
#
loop_
_entity.id
_entity.type
_entity.pdbx_description
1 polymer ?
#
loop_
_entity_poly.entity_id
_entity_poly.type
_entity_poly.pdbx_seq_one_letter_code
_entity_poly.pdbx_strand_id
1 'polypeptide(L)'
;LTVVTVCYVLTNVSYYAVLTPQEILSSDAVAVSFTDKVFKNISPAILILVALSCFGALNGGIFAASRMLFAAAREGQWPALFSMIHLERHTPVPALILMLPLVYLMVSIGDLYGLLNFYSFSRWFFIGLTTLGFMIHCFRHPTILRPFKVPLFFPLVFTVACFFIVGTSLYSDPVNTSIGCALTLSGLPVYYLVVQKTRIPGSTGSTEVDRTGRNPPLGIGSGCLQNRLHTISSASLNQSGSENIYRLHQSILTGGI
;
A
#
# COMPACT_ATOMS: atom_id res chain seq x y z
N LEU A 1 -12.32 11.45 9.56
CA LEU A 1 -12.97 10.23 10.10
C LEU A 1 -14.44 10.48 10.40
N THR A 2 -14.75 11.46 11.27
CA THR A 2 -16.13 11.80 11.67
C THR A 2 -17.10 12.00 10.50
N VAL A 3 -16.72 12.81 9.50
CA VAL A 3 -17.55 13.04 8.31
C VAL A 3 -17.86 11.73 7.57
N VAL A 4 -16.84 10.88 7.40
CA VAL A 4 -16.99 9.59 6.73
C VAL A 4 -17.95 8.69 7.53
N THR A 5 -17.77 8.60 8.84
CA THR A 5 -18.66 7.81 9.72
C THR A 5 -20.10 8.30 9.65
N VAL A 6 -20.32 9.62 9.71
CA VAL A 6 -21.66 10.21 9.58
C VAL A 6 -22.28 9.86 8.23
N CYS A 7 -21.56 10.05 7.12
CA CYS A 7 -22.05 9.66 5.80
C CYS A 7 -22.45 8.18 5.72
N TYR A 8 -21.61 7.26 6.24
CA TYR A 8 -21.93 5.83 6.27
C TYR A 8 -23.19 5.52 7.08
N VAL A 9 -23.37 6.15 8.25
CA VAL A 9 -24.56 5.96 9.08
C VAL A 9 -25.80 6.47 8.36
N LEU A 10 -25.75 7.67 7.76
CA LEU A 10 -26.87 8.21 6.98
C LEU A 10 -27.24 7.31 5.81
N THR A 11 -26.26 6.75 5.08
CA THR A 11 -26.53 5.81 4.00
C THR A 11 -27.25 4.56 4.48
N ASN A 12 -26.81 3.96 5.60
CA ASN A 12 -27.49 2.79 6.17
C ASN A 12 -28.92 3.11 6.60
N VAL A 13 -29.14 4.26 7.25
CA VAL A 13 -30.49 4.72 7.62
C VAL A 13 -31.37 4.88 6.39
N SER A 14 -30.84 5.44 5.29
CA SER A 14 -31.59 5.60 4.04
C SER A 14 -32.00 4.26 3.42
N TYR A 15 -31.13 3.24 3.47
CA TYR A 15 -31.46 1.91 2.97
C TYR A 15 -32.57 1.25 3.79
N TYR A 16 -32.51 1.31 5.11
CA TYR A 16 -33.54 0.72 5.98
C TYR A 16 -34.88 1.47 5.92
N ALA A 17 -34.90 2.74 5.52
CA ALA A 17 -36.14 3.50 5.34
C ALA A 17 -36.93 3.07 4.10
N VAL A 18 -36.27 2.50 3.08
CA VAL A 18 -36.87 2.20 1.77
C VAL A 18 -36.97 0.70 1.49
N LEU A 19 -35.97 -0.09 1.90
CA LEU A 19 -35.95 -1.53 1.66
C LEU A 19 -36.38 -2.30 2.90
N THR A 20 -37.08 -3.40 2.66
CA THR A 20 -37.35 -4.37 3.72
C THR A 20 -36.11 -5.22 4.01
N PRO A 21 -35.94 -5.77 5.24
CA PRO A 21 -34.77 -6.60 5.57
C PRO A 21 -34.57 -7.80 4.65
N GLN A 22 -35.67 -8.41 4.17
CA GLN A 22 -35.61 -9.56 3.25
C GLN A 22 -35.02 -9.16 1.89
N GLU A 23 -35.41 -7.99 1.37
CA GLU A 23 -34.90 -7.48 0.09
C GLU A 23 -33.41 -7.17 0.16
N ILE A 24 -32.93 -6.63 1.28
CA ILE A 24 -31.50 -6.35 1.50
C ILE A 24 -30.69 -7.65 1.50
N LEU A 25 -31.18 -8.71 2.14
CA LEU A 25 -30.48 -9.99 2.23
C LEU A 25 -30.48 -10.75 0.89
N SER A 26 -31.52 -10.57 0.08
CA SER A 26 -31.64 -11.23 -1.24
C SER A 26 -30.93 -10.48 -2.39
N SER A 27 -30.53 -9.22 -2.18
CA SER A 27 -29.96 -8.38 -3.24
C SER A 27 -28.44 -8.39 -3.22
N ASP A 28 -27.82 -8.88 -4.29
CA ASP A 28 -26.35 -8.77 -4.47
C ASP A 28 -25.89 -7.31 -4.60
N ALA A 29 -26.75 -6.42 -5.07
CA ALA A 29 -26.46 -4.99 -5.27
C ALA A 29 -27.52 -4.10 -4.60
N VAL A 30 -27.42 -3.93 -3.28
CA VAL A 30 -28.37 -3.16 -2.45
C VAL A 30 -28.59 -1.73 -2.98
N ALA A 31 -27.54 -1.07 -3.50
CA ALA A 31 -27.64 0.27 -4.06
C ALA A 31 -28.53 0.33 -5.33
N VAL A 32 -28.55 -0.73 -6.14
CA VAL A 32 -29.35 -0.79 -7.37
C VAL A 32 -30.81 -0.99 -7.00
N SER A 33 -31.11 -1.96 -6.12
CA SER A 33 -32.46 -2.22 -5.61
C SER A 33 -33.07 -0.98 -4.93
N PHE A 34 -32.26 -0.19 -4.21
CA PHE A 34 -32.69 1.09 -3.64
C PHE A 34 -33.05 2.11 -4.73
N THR A 35 -32.18 2.27 -5.71
CA THR A 35 -32.35 3.26 -6.75
C THR A 35 -33.56 2.97 -7.63
N ASP A 36 -33.78 1.70 -7.98
CA ASP A 36 -34.95 1.28 -8.76
C ASP A 36 -36.27 1.56 -8.04
N LYS A 37 -36.31 1.47 -6.72
CA LYS A 37 -37.51 1.77 -5.93
C LYS A 37 -37.81 3.25 -5.81
N VAL A 38 -36.79 4.07 -5.51
CA VAL A 38 -36.99 5.51 -5.25
C VAL A 38 -37.09 6.30 -6.55
N PHE A 39 -36.26 5.94 -7.53
CA PHE A 39 -35.96 6.79 -8.68
C PHE A 39 -35.97 5.99 -9.99
N LYS A 40 -37.13 5.40 -10.33
CA LYS A 40 -37.35 4.57 -11.52
C LYS A 40 -36.83 5.19 -12.84
N ASN A 41 -36.90 6.53 -12.98
CA ASN A 41 -36.53 7.21 -14.21
C ASN A 41 -35.03 7.59 -14.33
N ILE A 42 -34.32 7.72 -13.20
CA ILE A 42 -32.89 8.10 -13.17
C ILE A 42 -31.99 6.95 -12.70
N SER A 43 -32.56 5.75 -12.49
CA SER A 43 -31.82 4.55 -12.09
C SER A 43 -30.57 4.24 -12.94
N PRO A 44 -30.61 4.23 -14.28
CA PRO A 44 -29.42 3.94 -15.07
C PRO A 44 -28.32 5.00 -14.90
N ALA A 45 -28.68 6.27 -14.69
CA ALA A 45 -27.70 7.35 -14.48
C ALA A 45 -26.95 7.18 -13.16
N ILE A 46 -27.65 6.79 -12.08
CA ILE A 46 -27.05 6.55 -10.77
C ILE A 46 -26.15 5.30 -10.82
N LEU A 47 -26.55 4.24 -11.52
CA LEU A 47 -25.71 3.06 -11.72
C LEU A 47 -24.41 3.38 -12.46
N ILE A 48 -24.47 4.23 -13.50
CA ILE A 48 -23.27 4.73 -14.19
C ILE A 48 -22.38 5.52 -13.23
N LEU A 49 -22.94 6.35 -12.36
CA LEU A 49 -22.17 7.10 -11.36
C LEU A 49 -21.47 6.16 -10.35
N VAL A 50 -22.16 5.11 -9.89
CA VAL A 50 -21.58 4.07 -9.02
C VAL A 50 -20.44 3.34 -9.75
N ALA A 51 -20.64 2.97 -11.01
CA ALA A 51 -19.62 2.33 -11.83
C ALA A 51 -18.38 3.23 -12.02
N LEU A 52 -18.59 4.53 -12.27
CA LEU A 52 -17.51 5.52 -12.35
C LEU A 52 -16.76 5.67 -11.02
N SER A 53 -17.45 5.58 -9.88
CA SER A 53 -16.83 5.57 -8.56
C SER A 53 -15.93 4.34 -8.35
N CYS A 54 -16.43 3.15 -8.69
CA CYS A 54 -15.64 1.91 -8.65
C CYS A 54 -14.43 1.98 -9.58
N PHE A 55 -14.61 2.54 -10.79
CA PHE A 55 -13.52 2.75 -11.74
C PHE A 55 -12.47 3.73 -11.18
N GLY A 56 -12.88 4.79 -10.50
CA GLY A 56 -11.98 5.72 -9.81
C GLY A 56 -11.16 5.04 -8.71
N ALA A 57 -11.80 4.23 -7.87
CA ALA A 57 -11.13 3.48 -6.80
C ALA A 57 -10.12 2.46 -7.38
N LEU A 58 -10.46 1.76 -8.46
CA LEU A 58 -9.58 0.82 -9.15
C LEU A 58 -8.33 1.51 -9.70
N ASN A 59 -8.49 2.64 -10.39
CA ASN A 59 -7.35 3.42 -10.90
C ASN A 59 -6.44 3.93 -9.76
N GLY A 60 -7.03 4.41 -8.66
CA GLY A 60 -6.27 4.80 -7.47
C GLY A 60 -5.46 3.64 -6.87
N GLY A 61 -6.06 2.45 -6.82
CA GLY A 61 -5.39 1.22 -6.39
C GLY A 61 -4.19 0.85 -7.27
N ILE A 62 -4.35 0.89 -8.59
CA ILE A 62 -3.27 0.58 -9.55
C ILE A 62 -2.08 1.52 -9.36
N PHE A 63 -2.32 2.83 -9.17
CA PHE A 63 -1.24 3.79 -8.95
C PHE A 63 -0.52 3.58 -7.61
N ALA A 64 -1.26 3.32 -6.53
CA ALA A 64 -0.68 3.05 -5.22
C ALA A 64 0.20 1.80 -5.26
N ALA A 65 -0.33 0.72 -5.83
CA ALA A 65 0.35 -0.57 -5.89
C ALA A 65 1.60 -0.50 -6.79
N SER A 66 1.54 0.22 -7.91
CA SER A 66 2.70 0.46 -8.79
C SER A 66 3.85 1.20 -8.07
N ARG A 67 3.51 2.21 -7.24
CA ARG A 67 4.51 2.93 -6.43
C ARG A 67 5.14 2.04 -5.37
N MET A 68 4.35 1.18 -4.73
CA MET A 68 4.85 0.22 -3.75
C MET A 68 5.81 -0.80 -4.37
N LEU A 69 5.48 -1.35 -5.55
CA LEU A 69 6.38 -2.26 -6.26
C LEU A 69 7.67 -1.56 -6.71
N PHE A 70 7.58 -0.32 -7.19
CA PHE A 70 8.75 0.46 -7.58
C PHE A 70 9.69 0.71 -6.38
N ALA A 71 9.14 1.09 -5.22
CA ALA A 71 9.92 1.25 -4.00
C ALA A 71 10.55 -0.07 -3.55
N ALA A 72 9.80 -1.18 -3.60
CA ALA A 72 10.30 -2.51 -3.26
C ALA A 72 11.45 -2.99 -4.16
N ALA A 73 11.40 -2.66 -5.47
CA ALA A 73 12.47 -2.95 -6.41
C ALA A 73 13.73 -2.12 -6.13
N ARG A 74 13.59 -0.85 -5.72
CA ARG A 74 14.73 0.01 -5.35
C ARG A 74 15.47 -0.47 -4.09
N GLU A 75 14.76 -1.08 -3.15
CA GLU A 75 15.33 -1.68 -1.96
C GLU A 75 15.92 -3.09 -2.21
N GLY A 76 15.95 -3.55 -3.46
CA GLY A 76 16.51 -4.86 -3.85
C GLY A 76 15.70 -6.07 -3.37
N GLN A 77 14.46 -5.86 -2.91
CA GLN A 77 13.56 -6.94 -2.47
C GLN A 77 12.82 -7.60 -3.64
N TRP A 78 12.78 -6.93 -4.78
CA TRP A 78 12.19 -7.42 -6.02
C TRP A 78 13.18 -7.28 -7.18
N PRO A 79 13.08 -8.12 -8.24
CA PRO A 79 13.97 -8.06 -9.39
C PRO A 79 14.07 -6.66 -10.00
N ALA A 80 15.27 -6.26 -10.41
CA ALA A 80 15.54 -4.93 -10.96
C ALA A 80 14.71 -4.58 -12.22
N LEU A 81 14.14 -5.59 -12.89
CA LEU A 81 13.20 -5.44 -14.00
C LEU A 81 11.98 -4.56 -13.64
N PHE A 82 11.55 -4.57 -12.38
CA PHE A 82 10.43 -3.76 -11.88
C PHE A 82 10.81 -2.32 -11.50
N SER A 83 12.11 -2.02 -11.39
CA SER A 83 12.62 -0.66 -11.20
C SER A 83 12.79 0.08 -12.54
N MET A 84 12.58 -0.60 -13.66
CA MET A 84 12.78 -0.02 -14.99
C MET A 84 11.61 0.89 -15.34
N ILE A 85 11.84 2.20 -15.23
CA ILE A 85 10.88 3.23 -15.62
C ILE A 85 11.00 3.44 -17.14
N HIS A 86 9.87 3.46 -17.83
CA HIS A 86 9.85 3.79 -19.25
C HIS A 86 10.28 5.25 -19.46
N LEU A 87 11.29 5.48 -20.30
CA LEU A 87 11.99 6.77 -20.42
C LEU A 87 11.08 7.93 -20.88
N GLU A 88 10.12 7.68 -21.76
CA GLU A 88 9.26 8.74 -22.33
C GLU A 88 7.99 9.02 -21.51
N ARG A 89 7.43 7.99 -20.87
CA ARG A 89 6.13 8.11 -20.18
C ARG A 89 6.23 8.14 -18.66
N HIS A 90 7.45 8.02 -18.10
CA HIS A 90 7.71 7.97 -16.65
C HIS A 90 6.78 7.03 -15.87
N THR A 91 6.28 5.99 -16.54
CA THR A 91 5.34 5.02 -15.97
C THR A 91 6.04 3.67 -15.79
N PRO A 92 5.82 2.98 -14.66
CA PRO A 92 6.37 1.64 -14.43
C PRO A 92 5.55 0.60 -15.21
N VAL A 93 5.67 0.60 -16.53
CA VAL A 93 4.93 -0.31 -17.44
C VAL A 93 5.12 -1.80 -17.07
N PRO A 94 6.33 -2.28 -16.70
CA PRO A 94 6.51 -3.68 -16.31
C PRO A 94 5.72 -4.08 -15.05
N ALA A 95 5.54 -3.15 -14.11
CA ALA A 95 4.76 -3.38 -12.89
C ALA A 95 3.26 -3.51 -13.20
N LEU A 96 2.73 -2.67 -14.11
CA LEU A 96 1.34 -2.77 -14.54
C LEU A 96 1.05 -4.09 -15.27
N ILE A 97 1.96 -4.50 -16.18
CA ILE A 97 1.82 -5.75 -16.93
C ILE A 97 1.78 -6.96 -16.00
N LEU A 98 2.52 -6.94 -14.88
CA LEU A 98 2.48 -8.02 -13.88
C LEU A 98 1.21 -8.00 -13.02
N MET A 99 0.65 -6.83 -12.72
CA MET A 99 -0.59 -6.77 -11.92
C MET A 99 -1.83 -7.24 -12.68
N LEU A 100 -1.90 -6.99 -13.99
CA LEU A 100 -3.03 -7.40 -14.83
C LEU A 100 -3.38 -8.91 -14.73
N PRO A 101 -2.45 -9.85 -14.92
CA PRO A 101 -2.74 -11.28 -14.79
C PRO A 101 -3.08 -11.69 -13.35
N LEU A 102 -2.48 -11.05 -12.34
CA LEU A 102 -2.83 -11.30 -10.93
C LEU A 102 -4.27 -10.88 -10.62
N VAL A 103 -4.69 -9.71 -11.09
CA VAL A 103 -6.08 -9.23 -10.93
C VAL A 103 -7.04 -10.15 -11.68
N TYR A 104 -6.71 -10.52 -12.93
CA TYR A 104 -7.54 -11.43 -13.72
C TYR A 104 -7.70 -12.80 -13.04
N LEU A 105 -6.62 -13.36 -12.51
CA LEU A 105 -6.66 -14.62 -11.76
C LEU A 105 -7.56 -14.52 -10.53
N MET A 106 -7.44 -13.44 -9.74
CA MET A 106 -8.27 -13.24 -8.55
C MET A 106 -9.75 -13.06 -8.89
N VAL A 107 -10.07 -12.36 -9.98
CA VAL A 107 -11.45 -12.20 -10.47
C VAL A 107 -12.03 -13.52 -10.97
N SER A 108 -11.20 -14.38 -11.58
CA SER A 108 -11.65 -15.66 -12.16
C SER A 108 -12.13 -16.67 -11.10
N ILE A 109 -11.72 -16.51 -9.84
CA ILE A 109 -12.14 -17.36 -8.71
C ILE A 109 -13.62 -17.08 -8.33
N GLY A 110 -14.16 -15.91 -8.67
CA GLY A 110 -15.60 -15.67 -8.81
C GLY A 110 -16.43 -15.46 -7.52
N ASP A 111 -15.89 -15.70 -6.32
CA ASP A 111 -16.62 -15.50 -5.06
C ASP A 111 -16.23 -14.19 -4.35
N LEU A 112 -17.18 -13.25 -4.27
CA LEU A 112 -16.99 -11.95 -3.63
C LEU A 112 -16.79 -12.07 -2.11
N TYR A 113 -17.56 -12.91 -1.43
CA TYR A 113 -17.48 -13.04 0.03
C TYR A 113 -16.17 -13.73 0.44
N GLY A 114 -15.78 -14.80 -0.26
CA GLY A 114 -14.49 -15.45 -0.07
C GLY A 114 -13.29 -14.52 -0.31
N LEU A 115 -13.34 -13.73 -1.39
CA LEU A 115 -12.27 -12.78 -1.71
C LEU A 115 -12.19 -11.64 -0.69
N LEU A 116 -13.33 -11.14 -0.20
CA LEU A 116 -13.39 -10.15 0.86
C LEU A 116 -12.83 -10.68 2.17
N ASN A 117 -13.13 -11.92 2.55
CA ASN A 117 -12.59 -12.54 3.77
C ASN A 117 -11.08 -12.74 3.67
N PHE A 118 -10.59 -13.26 2.54
CA PHE A 118 -9.15 -13.37 2.24
C PHE A 118 -8.44 -12.02 2.34
N TYR A 119 -8.99 -10.99 1.70
CA TYR A 119 -8.40 -9.65 1.67
C TYR A 119 -8.45 -8.98 3.05
N SER A 120 -9.57 -9.11 3.75
CA SER A 120 -9.77 -8.53 5.08
C SER A 120 -8.81 -9.14 6.08
N PHE A 121 -8.67 -10.47 6.09
CA PHE A 121 -7.70 -11.16 6.95
C PHE A 121 -6.29 -10.60 6.77
N SER A 122 -5.80 -10.56 5.52
CA SER A 122 -4.44 -10.09 5.22
C SER A 122 -4.25 -8.63 5.63
N ARG A 123 -5.23 -7.76 5.32
CA ARG A 123 -5.19 -6.35 5.71
C ARG A 123 -5.14 -6.16 7.23
N TRP A 124 -6.02 -6.84 7.97
CA TRP A 124 -6.09 -6.74 9.45
C TRP A 124 -4.85 -7.32 10.12
N PHE A 125 -4.27 -8.38 9.54
CA PHE A 125 -3.03 -8.97 10.01
C PHE A 125 -1.84 -8.01 9.83
N PHE A 126 -1.64 -7.45 8.63
CA PHE A 126 -0.53 -6.53 8.37
C PHE A 126 -0.66 -5.21 9.12
N ILE A 127 -1.88 -4.67 9.29
CA ILE A 127 -2.07 -3.46 10.10
C ILE A 127 -1.82 -3.73 11.58
N GLY A 128 -2.23 -4.89 12.10
CA GLY A 128 -1.92 -5.33 13.47
C GLY A 128 -0.41 -5.45 13.71
N LEU A 129 0.32 -6.10 12.79
CA LEU A 129 1.78 -6.18 12.85
C LEU A 129 2.45 -4.80 12.78
N THR A 130 1.93 -3.90 11.94
CA THR A 130 2.46 -2.53 11.82
C THR A 130 2.24 -1.74 13.10
N THR A 131 1.06 -1.82 13.71
CA THR A 131 0.79 -1.14 14.99
C THR A 131 1.59 -1.76 16.15
N LEU A 132 1.77 -3.08 16.16
CA LEU A 132 2.66 -3.75 17.11
C LEU A 132 4.11 -3.27 16.95
N GLY A 133 4.60 -3.20 15.71
CA GLY A 133 5.92 -2.66 15.39
C GLY A 133 6.08 -1.21 15.83
N PHE A 134 5.05 -0.37 15.61
CA PHE A 134 5.00 0.99 16.12
C PHE A 134 5.08 1.02 17.66
N MET A 135 4.33 0.16 18.34
CA MET A 135 4.35 0.05 19.80
C MET A 135 5.75 -0.36 20.31
N ILE A 136 6.38 -1.37 19.71
CA ILE A 136 7.74 -1.81 20.05
C ILE A 136 8.75 -0.68 19.79
N HIS A 137 8.62 0.02 18.66
CA HIS A 137 9.45 1.18 18.36
C HIS A 137 9.27 2.29 19.40
N CYS A 138 8.04 2.48 19.89
CA CYS A 138 7.75 3.44 20.93
C CYS A 138 8.49 3.14 22.23
N PHE A 139 8.58 1.86 22.62
CA PHE A 139 9.31 1.40 23.82
C PHE A 139 10.83 1.42 23.64
N ARG A 140 11.34 1.06 22.47
CA ARG A 140 12.78 0.93 22.22
C ARG A 140 13.48 2.28 21.99
N HIS A 141 12.78 3.27 21.46
CA HIS A 141 13.33 4.60 21.18
C HIS A 141 12.49 5.73 21.82
N PRO A 142 12.53 5.86 23.17
CA PRO A 142 11.78 6.89 23.88
C PRO A 142 12.36 8.30 23.70
N THR A 143 13.63 8.41 23.32
CA THR A 143 14.41 9.66 23.32
C THR A 143 14.33 10.46 22.01
N ILE A 144 13.70 9.92 20.97
CA ILE A 144 13.53 10.64 19.70
C ILE A 144 12.46 11.71 19.89
N LEU A 145 12.75 12.96 19.52
CA LEU A 145 11.79 14.07 19.57
C LEU A 145 10.60 13.77 18.63
N ARG A 146 9.42 13.55 19.21
CA ARG A 146 8.19 13.27 18.44
C ARG A 146 7.36 14.54 18.32
N PRO A 147 7.05 15.01 17.10
CA PRO A 147 6.21 16.19 16.90
C PRO A 147 4.76 15.98 17.39
N PHE A 148 4.32 14.73 17.57
CA PHE A 148 3.02 14.38 18.12
C PHE A 148 3.14 13.25 19.15
N LYS A 149 2.64 13.48 20.37
CA LYS A 149 2.64 12.49 21.46
C LYS A 149 1.27 11.84 21.58
N VAL A 150 1.15 10.60 21.10
CA VAL A 150 -0.05 9.78 21.26
C VAL A 150 0.13 8.90 22.50
N PRO A 151 -0.84 8.81 23.42
CA PRO A 151 -0.74 7.90 24.54
C PRO A 151 -0.82 6.45 24.03
N LEU A 152 0.05 5.59 24.57
CA LEU A 152 0.22 4.18 24.14
C LEU A 152 -1.03 3.31 24.34
N PHE A 153 -2.01 3.80 25.10
CA PHE A 153 -3.29 3.14 25.28
C PHE A 153 -4.04 2.92 23.97
N PHE A 154 -4.12 3.93 23.10
CA PHE A 154 -4.85 3.82 21.83
C PHE A 154 -4.29 2.75 20.88
N PRO A 155 -2.96 2.73 20.56
CA PRO A 155 -2.41 1.68 19.70
C PRO A 155 -2.49 0.29 20.33
N LEU A 156 -2.44 0.17 21.67
CA LEU A 156 -2.60 -1.12 22.36
C LEU A 156 -4.01 -1.69 22.16
N VAL A 157 -5.05 -0.90 22.46
CA VAL A 157 -6.45 -1.32 22.26
C VAL A 157 -6.72 -1.65 20.80
N PHE A 158 -6.21 -0.85 19.87
CA PHE A 158 -6.34 -1.10 18.44
C PHE A 158 -5.66 -2.41 18.02
N THR A 159 -4.45 -2.68 18.51
CA THR A 159 -3.72 -3.93 18.21
C THR A 159 -4.49 -5.15 18.71
N VAL A 160 -5.03 -5.10 19.94
CA VAL A 160 -5.87 -6.18 20.49
C VAL A 160 -7.13 -6.39 19.65
N ALA A 161 -7.79 -5.30 19.24
CA ALA A 161 -8.96 -5.37 18.37
C ALA A 161 -8.63 -5.98 17.00
N CYS A 162 -7.49 -5.64 16.38
CA CYS A 162 -7.07 -6.23 15.12
C CYS A 162 -6.83 -7.74 15.25
N PHE A 163 -6.12 -8.19 16.29
CA PHE A 163 -5.91 -9.63 16.50
C PHE A 163 -7.20 -10.37 16.83
N PHE A 164 -8.13 -9.73 17.55
CA PHE A 164 -9.47 -10.28 17.77
C PHE A 164 -10.23 -10.45 16.45
N ILE A 165 -10.24 -9.43 15.58
CA ILE A 165 -10.88 -9.51 14.26
C ILE A 165 -10.27 -10.64 13.43
N VAL A 166 -8.94 -10.74 13.38
CA VAL A 166 -8.24 -11.82 12.67
C VAL A 166 -8.63 -13.20 13.22
N GLY A 167 -8.75 -13.33 14.54
CA GLY A 167 -9.22 -14.56 15.20
C GLY A 167 -10.66 -14.91 14.83
N THR A 168 -11.55 -13.91 14.80
CA THR A 168 -12.95 -14.13 14.38
C THR A 168 -13.06 -14.46 12.88
N SER A 169 -12.24 -13.86 12.01
CA SER A 169 -12.21 -14.18 10.58
C SER A 169 -11.79 -15.63 10.32
N LEU A 170 -10.84 -16.15 11.10
CA LEU A 170 -10.44 -17.57 11.04
C LEU A 170 -11.57 -18.52 11.46
N TYR A 171 -12.45 -18.08 12.36
CA TYR A 171 -13.59 -18.88 12.82
C TYR A 171 -14.76 -18.87 11.83
N SER A 172 -15.08 -17.72 11.22
CA SER A 172 -16.22 -17.60 10.31
C SER A 172 -16.06 -18.44 9.05
N ASP A 173 -14.89 -18.37 8.39
CA ASP A 173 -14.62 -19.09 7.14
C ASP A 173 -13.18 -19.63 7.13
N PRO A 174 -12.94 -20.82 7.74
CA PRO A 174 -11.59 -21.32 7.95
C PRO A 174 -10.88 -21.69 6.64
N VAL A 175 -11.61 -22.14 5.62
CA VAL A 175 -11.01 -22.57 4.34
C VAL A 175 -10.42 -21.37 3.60
N ASN A 176 -11.22 -20.35 3.31
CA ASN A 176 -10.76 -19.17 2.56
C ASN A 176 -9.70 -18.37 3.33
N THR A 177 -9.86 -18.29 4.66
CA THR A 177 -8.90 -17.60 5.53
C THR A 177 -7.58 -18.35 5.64
N SER A 178 -7.59 -19.69 5.70
CA SER A 178 -6.36 -20.49 5.76
C SER A 178 -5.53 -20.37 4.47
N ILE A 179 -6.17 -20.27 3.30
CA ILE A 179 -5.48 -19.98 2.03
C ILE A 179 -4.81 -18.60 2.10
N GLY A 180 -5.49 -17.60 2.67
CA GLY A 180 -4.91 -16.28 2.94
C GLY A 180 -3.71 -16.31 3.87
N CYS A 181 -3.80 -17.10 4.94
CA CYS A 181 -2.70 -17.33 5.87
C CYS A 181 -1.52 -18.01 5.19
N ALA A 182 -1.77 -19.09 4.42
CA ALA A 182 -0.75 -19.80 3.66
C ALA A 182 -0.06 -18.90 2.64
N LEU A 183 -0.81 -18.04 1.94
CA LEU A 183 -0.27 -17.07 1.00
C LEU A 183 0.54 -15.95 1.68
N THR A 184 0.13 -15.54 2.87
CA THR A 184 0.89 -14.56 3.67
C THR A 184 2.20 -15.17 4.17
N LEU A 185 2.14 -16.41 4.68
CA LEU A 185 3.31 -17.14 5.15
C LEU A 185 4.26 -17.55 4.02
N SER A 186 3.76 -17.82 2.82
CA SER A 186 4.58 -18.11 1.64
C SER A 186 5.40 -16.89 1.18
N GLY A 187 5.04 -15.68 1.61
CA GLY A 187 5.87 -14.50 1.45
C GLY A 187 7.24 -14.60 2.13
N LEU A 188 7.34 -15.29 3.28
CA LEU A 188 8.61 -15.49 4.01
C LEU A 188 9.63 -16.33 3.22
N PRO A 189 9.32 -17.56 2.74
CA PRO A 189 10.28 -18.34 1.98
C PRO A 189 10.65 -17.64 0.67
N VAL A 190 9.70 -16.99 -0.01
CA VAL A 190 10.01 -16.19 -1.21
C VAL A 190 11.00 -15.06 -0.87
N TYR A 191 10.80 -14.36 0.24
CA TYR A 191 11.71 -13.31 0.70
C TYR A 191 13.12 -13.85 0.94
N TYR A 192 13.26 -14.97 1.65
CA TYR A 192 14.58 -15.59 1.89
C TYR A 192 15.27 -16.02 0.60
N LEU A 193 14.55 -16.65 -0.33
CA LEU A 193 15.12 -17.10 -1.61
C LEU A 193 15.57 -15.94 -2.50
N VAL A 194 14.77 -14.87 -2.59
CA VAL A 194 15.06 -13.73 -3.46
C VAL A 194 16.19 -12.87 -2.86
N VAL A 195 16.13 -12.53 -1.58
CA VAL A 195 17.11 -11.63 -0.95
C VAL A 195 18.48 -12.28 -0.74
N GLN A 196 18.54 -13.58 -0.45
CA GLN A 196 19.83 -14.28 -0.35
C GLN A 196 20.52 -14.38 -1.72
N LYS A 197 19.75 -14.55 -2.80
CA LYS A 197 20.31 -14.66 -4.16
C LYS A 197 20.84 -13.33 -4.70
N THR A 198 20.19 -12.21 -4.37
CA THR A 198 20.67 -10.87 -4.77
C THR A 198 21.97 -10.47 -4.05
N ARG A 199 22.25 -11.04 -2.86
CA ARG A 199 23.50 -10.83 -2.10
C ARG A 199 24.70 -11.60 -2.67
N ILE A 200 24.50 -12.52 -3.62
CA ILE A 200 25.59 -13.30 -4.25
C ILE A 200 25.66 -12.98 -5.75
N PRO A 201 26.27 -11.86 -6.17
CA PRO A 201 26.87 -11.77 -7.49
C PRO A 201 28.27 -12.42 -7.40
N GLY A 202 28.31 -13.74 -7.45
CA GLY A 202 29.56 -14.51 -7.53
C GLY A 202 29.64 -15.29 -8.82
N SER A 203 30.49 -14.83 -9.75
CA SER A 203 31.12 -15.63 -10.81
C SER A 203 30.22 -16.30 -11.86
N THR A 204 30.00 -15.65 -13.01
CA THR A 204 30.15 -16.31 -14.31
C THR A 204 30.40 -15.25 -15.39
N GLY A 205 31.46 -15.45 -16.17
CA GLY A 205 32.06 -14.45 -17.05
C GLY A 205 31.17 -13.90 -18.15
N SER A 206 31.40 -12.64 -18.46
CA SER A 206 31.19 -12.08 -19.80
C SER A 206 32.49 -11.39 -20.18
N THR A 207 33.29 -12.13 -20.95
CA THR A 207 34.26 -11.65 -21.94
C THR A 207 34.92 -10.29 -21.69
N GLU A 208 36.19 -10.38 -21.32
CA GLU A 208 37.26 -9.45 -21.68
C GLU A 208 37.02 -8.74 -23.03
N VAL A 209 36.78 -7.43 -22.98
CA VAL A 209 37.37 -6.48 -23.94
C VAL A 209 37.98 -5.36 -23.12
N ASP A 210 39.22 -5.59 -22.70
CA ASP A 210 40.14 -4.54 -22.28
C ASP A 210 40.53 -3.70 -23.50
N ARG A 211 40.25 -2.40 -23.45
CA ARG A 211 41.08 -1.35 -24.06
C ARG A 211 40.79 -0.04 -23.35
N THR A 212 41.40 0.18 -22.19
CA THR A 212 42.15 1.42 -21.91
C THR A 212 42.80 1.35 -20.55
N GLY A 213 44.13 1.24 -20.56
CA GLY A 213 44.95 1.24 -19.37
C GLY A 213 44.79 2.51 -18.54
N ARG A 214 44.39 2.33 -17.28
CA ARG A 214 44.82 3.15 -16.14
C ARG A 214 44.45 2.45 -14.82
N ASN A 215 45.44 1.84 -14.16
CA ASN A 215 45.33 1.52 -12.72
C ASN A 215 45.54 2.83 -11.92
N PRO A 216 44.89 3.01 -10.75
CA PRO A 216 45.53 2.63 -9.48
C PRO A 216 44.52 2.20 -8.37
N PRO A 217 44.97 2.02 -7.11
CA PRO A 217 45.20 0.73 -6.46
C PRO A 217 44.01 0.23 -5.61
N LEU A 218 44.05 -1.07 -5.32
CA LEU A 218 43.25 -1.75 -4.30
C LEU A 218 43.31 -1.02 -2.95
N GLY A 219 42.13 -0.66 -2.43
CA GLY A 219 41.94 -0.20 -1.05
C GLY A 219 40.58 -0.69 -0.54
N ILE A 220 40.61 -1.74 0.27
CA ILE A 220 39.45 -2.37 0.92
C ILE A 220 38.84 -1.40 1.95
N GLY A 221 37.52 -1.25 1.91
CA GLY A 221 36.65 -0.95 3.06
C GLY A 221 36.85 0.41 3.74
N SER A 222 36.09 1.43 3.31
CA SER A 222 35.61 2.58 4.13
C SER A 222 34.87 3.65 3.28
N GLY A 223 35.19 3.76 1.99
CA GLY A 223 34.71 4.86 1.13
C GLY A 223 33.22 4.86 0.77
N CYS A 224 32.55 3.70 0.80
CA CYS A 224 31.14 3.61 0.38
C CYS A 224 30.15 4.20 1.42
N LEU A 225 30.56 4.26 2.69
CA LEU A 225 29.78 4.92 3.75
C LEU A 225 29.98 6.44 3.71
N GLN A 226 31.19 6.91 3.44
CA GLN A 226 31.49 8.34 3.34
C GLN A 226 30.81 9.00 2.14
N ASN A 227 30.72 8.31 0.99
CA ASN A 227 30.06 8.85 -0.20
C ASN A 227 28.53 8.89 -0.05
N ARG A 228 27.92 7.96 0.70
CA ARG A 228 26.50 8.04 1.09
C ARG A 228 26.23 9.19 2.06
N LEU A 229 27.10 9.45 3.03
CA LEU A 229 26.95 10.60 3.94
C LEU A 229 27.09 11.95 3.19
N HIS A 230 27.98 12.05 2.20
CA HIS A 230 28.11 13.27 1.39
C HIS A 230 26.92 13.50 0.44
N THR A 231 26.33 12.42 -0.11
CA THR A 231 25.13 12.52 -0.97
C THR A 231 23.86 12.79 -0.15
N ILE A 232 23.77 12.31 1.10
CA ILE A 232 22.69 12.66 2.01
C ILE A 232 22.85 14.11 2.50
N SER A 233 24.08 14.57 2.73
CA SER A 233 24.38 15.98 3.07
C SER A 233 23.98 16.94 1.95
N SER A 234 24.31 16.64 0.68
CA SER A 234 23.90 17.46 -0.47
C SER A 234 22.39 17.38 -0.77
N ALA A 235 21.73 16.26 -0.49
CA ALA A 235 20.28 16.16 -0.56
C ALA A 235 19.57 16.94 0.57
N SER A 236 20.15 16.99 1.77
CA SER A 236 19.63 17.78 2.90
C SER A 236 19.78 19.30 2.68
N LEU A 237 20.86 19.74 2.03
CA LEU A 237 21.05 21.14 1.64
C LEU A 237 20.03 21.59 0.57
N ASN A 238 19.64 20.69 -0.34
CA ASN A 238 18.60 21.00 -1.34
C ASN A 238 17.17 21.00 -0.73
N GLN A 239 16.95 20.23 0.34
CA GLN A 239 15.71 20.29 1.13
C GLN A 239 15.62 21.56 2.00
N SER A 240 16.74 22.02 2.57
CA SER A 240 16.82 23.30 3.29
C SER A 240 16.60 24.52 2.39
N GLY A 241 16.99 24.44 1.11
CA GLY A 241 16.68 25.47 0.11
C GLY A 241 15.19 25.51 -0.28
N SER A 242 14.52 24.36 -0.30
CA SER A 242 13.08 24.25 -0.56
C SER A 242 12.24 24.78 0.62
N GLU A 243 12.59 24.45 1.87
CA GLU A 243 11.90 25.01 3.05
C GLU A 243 12.00 26.54 3.15
N ASN A 244 13.11 27.14 2.71
CA ASN A 244 13.24 28.60 2.66
C ASN A 244 12.32 29.26 1.62
N ILE A 245 12.03 28.59 0.50
CA ILE A 245 11.08 29.10 -0.51
C ILE A 245 9.64 29.03 0.00
N TYR A 246 9.26 27.97 0.73
CA TYR A 246 7.94 27.89 1.36
C TYR A 246 7.78 28.89 2.52
N ARG A 247 8.83 29.13 3.32
CA ARG A 247 8.85 30.16 4.37
C ARG A 247 8.76 31.58 3.80
N LEU A 248 9.46 31.87 2.69
CA LEU A 248 9.38 33.15 1.98
C LEU A 248 8.00 33.39 1.35
N HIS A 249 7.41 32.36 0.74
CA HIS A 249 6.06 32.44 0.17
C HIS A 249 5.00 32.65 1.26
N GLN A 250 5.18 32.07 2.45
CA GLN A 250 4.26 32.23 3.56
C GLN A 250 4.40 33.59 4.28
N SER A 251 5.60 34.17 4.34
CA SER A 251 5.82 35.53 4.87
C SER A 251 5.29 36.64 3.94
N ILE A 252 5.26 36.43 2.61
CA ILE A 252 4.69 37.39 1.65
C ILE A 252 3.15 37.42 1.74
N LEU A 253 2.52 36.29 2.07
CA LEU A 253 1.05 36.19 2.21
C LEU A 253 0.50 36.67 3.56
N THR A 254 1.35 36.93 4.56
CA THR A 254 0.91 37.43 5.90
C THR A 254 1.42 38.83 6.24
N GLY A 255 2.12 39.50 5.31
CA GLY A 255 2.81 40.77 5.56
C GLY A 255 2.52 41.89 4.55
N GLY A 256 1.34 41.91 3.93
CA GLY A 256 0.99 42.97 2.99
C GLY A 256 -0.51 43.08 2.75
N ILE A 257 -1.08 44.15 3.35
CA ILE A 257 -2.44 44.71 3.26
C ILE A 257 -3.57 43.91 3.91
#